data_AF-A0A3M7N9W1-F1
#
_entry.id   AF-A0A3M7N9W1-F1
#
_cell.length_a   1.000
_cell.length_b   1.000
_cell.length_c   1.000
_cell.angle_alpha   90.00
_cell.angle_beta   90.00
_cell.angle_gamma   90.00
#
_symmetry.space_group_name_H-M   'P 1'
#
loop_
_entity.id
_entity.type
_entity.pdbx_description
1 polymer ?
#
loop_
_entity_poly.entity_id
_entity_poly.type
_entity_poly.pdbx_seq_one_letter_code
_entity_poly.pdbx_strand_id
1 'polypeptide(L)'
;MQQVPVPFTVSDKIIRNIRLADRVLLIEWTQLKPFYSLNYMEQVHRHFVTCFDAKFDQTSRSWVVEFRSEFKNHILGLPLNSQDRFFSTHDKKHYVVYFYEPNRTIYAAGRDETPVESVFVWDISSPSPYQPSTDLSGKHGPPADCGPFPIVRFSVNNLDALGVRQRSQVKLMSLGVDSKAYNIIWRENVYETASGYFDPAERDWRAQTTIFPFISFGPHQFKERDGYLPPYRGHASMESCDIEQDAIEKWFVPVMDVLDQASGVRFSLVETVFTGLGVEQRLLIRVKVPWLGESGEYVVLRDDTLLKEITAMGRIAGDERHLIGMNDKMELIVCSF
;
A
#
# COMPACT_ATOMS: atom_id res chain seq x y z
N MET A 1 -15.03 -8.22 23.00
CA MET A 1 -14.70 -7.71 21.66
C MET A 1 -15.58 -8.46 20.66
N GLN A 2 -16.33 -7.78 19.81
CA GLN A 2 -17.23 -8.44 18.85
C GLN A 2 -16.47 -8.68 17.54
N GLN A 3 -16.24 -9.94 17.18
CA GLN A 3 -15.73 -10.29 15.86
C GLN A 3 -16.88 -10.25 14.85
N VAL A 4 -16.64 -9.66 13.68
CA VAL A 4 -17.63 -9.53 12.61
C VAL A 4 -17.15 -10.34 11.42
N PRO A 5 -17.93 -11.34 10.96
CA PRO A 5 -17.53 -12.12 9.80
C PRO A 5 -17.59 -11.27 8.54
N VAL A 6 -16.53 -11.33 7.74
CA VAL A 6 -16.52 -10.79 6.38
C VAL A 6 -17.03 -11.89 5.44
N PRO A 7 -18.03 -11.65 4.58
CA PRO A 7 -18.54 -12.65 3.65
C PRO A 7 -17.57 -12.87 2.47
N PHE A 8 -16.38 -13.38 2.79
CA PHE A 8 -15.28 -13.62 1.85
C PHE A 8 -14.60 -14.95 2.16
N THR A 9 -14.53 -15.83 1.15
CA THR A 9 -13.89 -17.15 1.28
C THR A 9 -12.46 -17.12 0.78
N VAL A 10 -11.51 -17.59 1.59
CA VAL A 10 -10.05 -17.56 1.28
C VAL A 10 -9.50 -18.82 0.62
N SER A 11 -10.23 -19.94 0.63
CA SER A 11 -9.67 -21.29 0.34
C SER A 11 -9.08 -21.49 -1.05
N ASP A 12 -9.44 -20.69 -2.04
CA ASP A 12 -8.96 -20.74 -3.43
C ASP A 12 -8.26 -19.45 -3.88
N LYS A 13 -7.88 -18.60 -2.92
CA LYS A 13 -7.40 -17.24 -3.17
C LYS A 13 -6.07 -16.97 -2.50
N ILE A 14 -5.22 -16.21 -3.19
CA ILE A 14 -4.03 -15.62 -2.61
C ILE A 14 -4.36 -14.15 -2.34
N ILE A 15 -4.38 -13.76 -1.08
CA ILE A 15 -4.59 -12.37 -0.69
C ILE A 15 -3.34 -11.57 -1.03
N ARG A 16 -3.51 -10.47 -1.74
CA ARG A 16 -2.45 -9.52 -2.10
C ARG A 16 -2.45 -8.31 -1.19
N ASN A 17 -3.63 -7.86 -0.75
CA ASN A 17 -3.76 -6.74 0.18
C ASN A 17 -5.15 -6.70 0.82
N ILE A 18 -5.24 -6.06 1.99
CA ILE A 18 -6.49 -5.75 2.68
C ILE A 18 -6.45 -4.28 3.09
N ARG A 19 -7.51 -3.53 2.78
CA ARG A 19 -7.57 -2.10 3.02
C ARG A 19 -8.94 -1.71 3.56
N LEU A 20 -9.00 -0.86 4.59
CA LEU A 20 -10.25 -0.29 5.11
C LEU A 20 -10.13 1.23 5.13
N ALA A 21 -10.94 1.90 4.31
CA ALA A 21 -11.00 3.36 4.24
C ALA A 21 -12.44 3.79 3.99
N ASP A 22 -12.89 4.88 4.62
CA ASP A 22 -14.25 5.42 4.49
C ASP A 22 -15.38 4.39 4.62
N ARG A 23 -15.21 3.44 5.56
CA ARG A 23 -16.14 2.32 5.79
C ARG A 23 -16.27 1.34 4.61
N VAL A 24 -15.28 1.33 3.73
CA VAL A 24 -15.19 0.39 2.61
C VAL A 24 -13.99 -0.51 2.83
N LEU A 25 -14.25 -1.80 3.01
CA LEU A 25 -13.22 -2.83 3.08
C LEU A 25 -12.95 -3.34 1.66
N LEU A 26 -11.71 -3.26 1.21
CA LEU A 26 -11.24 -3.87 -0.01
C LEU A 26 -10.34 -5.06 0.31
N ILE A 27 -10.54 -6.15 -0.43
CA ILE A 27 -9.64 -7.29 -0.45
C ILE A 27 -9.15 -7.44 -1.89
N GLU A 28 -7.84 -7.28 -2.07
CA GLU A 28 -7.16 -7.49 -3.34
C GLU A 28 -6.61 -8.91 -3.35
N TRP A 29 -6.93 -9.69 -4.38
CA TRP A 29 -6.62 -11.11 -4.38
C TRP A 29 -6.41 -11.67 -5.78
N THR A 30 -5.82 -12.86 -5.85
CA THR A 30 -5.63 -13.61 -7.07
C THR A 30 -6.10 -15.05 -6.93
N GLN A 31 -6.44 -15.68 -8.04
CA GLN A 31 -6.72 -17.11 -8.05
C GLN A 31 -5.47 -17.90 -7.69
N LEU A 32 -5.63 -18.94 -6.86
CA LEU A 32 -4.54 -19.84 -6.50
C LEU A 32 -3.92 -20.53 -7.72
N LYS A 33 -4.76 -20.89 -8.71
CA LYS A 33 -4.29 -21.49 -9.96
C LYS A 33 -3.94 -20.40 -10.99
N PRO A 34 -2.83 -20.55 -11.73
CA PRO A 34 -2.45 -19.62 -12.77
C PRO A 34 -3.43 -19.68 -13.96
N PHE A 35 -3.59 -18.54 -14.63
CA PHE A 35 -4.42 -18.40 -15.83
C PHE A 35 -3.66 -18.79 -17.11
N TYR A 36 -2.39 -18.36 -17.25
CA TYR A 36 -1.48 -18.77 -18.32
C TYR A 36 -0.02 -18.56 -17.89
N SER A 37 0.93 -19.06 -18.69
CA SER A 37 2.36 -18.87 -18.45
C SER A 37 2.97 -17.91 -19.47
N LEU A 38 3.75 -16.92 -19.01
CA LEU A 38 4.53 -16.04 -19.89
C LEU A 38 5.77 -16.75 -20.42
N ASN A 39 6.40 -17.56 -19.57
CA ASN A 39 7.54 -18.41 -19.88
C ASN A 39 7.57 -19.58 -18.88
N TYR A 40 8.65 -20.37 -18.87
CA TYR A 40 8.74 -21.54 -17.99
C TYR A 40 8.80 -21.20 -16.48
N MET A 41 9.18 -19.97 -16.12
CA MET A 41 9.33 -19.50 -14.74
C MET A 41 8.18 -18.61 -14.27
N GLU A 42 7.57 -17.83 -15.17
CA GLU A 42 6.56 -16.84 -14.82
C GLU A 42 5.16 -17.30 -15.19
N GLN A 43 4.35 -17.55 -14.17
CA GLN A 43 2.94 -17.86 -14.28
C GLN A 43 2.10 -16.63 -13.92
N VAL A 44 1.09 -16.34 -14.73
CA VAL A 44 0.23 -15.16 -14.60
C VAL A 44 -1.07 -15.54 -13.94
N HIS A 45 -1.48 -14.75 -12.94
CA HIS A 45 -2.73 -14.94 -12.20
C HIS A 45 -3.69 -13.80 -12.48
N ARG A 46 -4.98 -14.10 -12.59
CA ARG A 46 -6.01 -13.06 -12.67
C ARG A 46 -6.13 -12.35 -11.31
N HIS A 47 -6.14 -11.02 -11.35
CA HIS A 47 -6.21 -10.16 -10.18
C HIS A 47 -7.60 -9.55 -10.06
N PHE A 48 -8.18 -9.64 -8.87
CA PHE A 48 -9.50 -9.14 -8.55
C PHE A 48 -9.43 -8.23 -7.32
N VAL A 49 -10.40 -7.32 -7.24
CA VAL A 49 -10.70 -6.54 -6.05
C VAL A 49 -12.13 -6.83 -5.66
N THR A 50 -12.34 -7.21 -4.40
CA THR A 50 -13.67 -7.37 -3.81
C THR A 50 -13.89 -6.28 -2.76
N CYS A 51 -14.98 -5.55 -2.91
CA CYS A 51 -15.36 -4.44 -2.05
C CYS A 51 -16.50 -4.84 -1.11
N PHE A 52 -16.44 -4.37 0.13
CA PHE A 52 -17.48 -4.52 1.13
C PHE A 52 -17.79 -3.20 1.83
N ASP A 53 -19.05 -2.98 2.19
CA ASP A 53 -19.46 -1.90 3.08
C ASP A 53 -19.43 -2.37 4.54
N ALA A 54 -18.72 -1.65 5.40
CA ALA A 54 -18.74 -1.82 6.85
C ALA A 54 -19.73 -0.84 7.49
N LYS A 55 -20.87 -1.33 7.95
CA LYS A 55 -21.95 -0.51 8.52
C LYS A 55 -22.16 -0.85 9.99
N PHE A 56 -22.46 0.14 10.81
CA PHE A 56 -22.90 -0.09 12.17
C PHE A 56 -24.44 -0.12 12.18
N ASP A 57 -25.01 -1.30 12.46
CA ASP A 57 -26.45 -1.44 12.66
C ASP A 57 -26.83 -0.96 14.06
N GLN A 58 -27.64 0.10 14.11
CA GLN A 58 -28.10 0.72 15.35
C GLN A 58 -29.05 -0.19 16.12
N THR A 59 -29.78 -1.07 15.43
CA THR A 59 -30.80 -1.96 16.01
C THR A 59 -30.15 -3.09 16.78
N SER A 60 -29.22 -3.81 16.13
CA SER A 60 -28.44 -4.87 16.77
C SER A 60 -27.29 -4.34 17.63
N ARG A 61 -26.98 -3.04 17.52
CA ARG A 61 -25.77 -2.41 18.09
C ARG A 61 -24.49 -3.14 17.68
N SER A 62 -24.45 -3.64 16.45
CA SER A 62 -23.31 -4.40 15.92
C SER A 62 -22.85 -3.89 14.57
N TRP A 63 -21.58 -4.12 14.27
CA TRP A 63 -21.05 -3.95 12.93
C TRP A 63 -21.53 -5.09 12.02
N VAL A 64 -21.80 -4.76 10.77
CA VAL A 64 -22.18 -5.67 9.68
C VAL A 64 -21.30 -5.34 8.48
N VAL A 65 -20.79 -6.38 7.81
CA VAL A 65 -20.01 -6.25 6.58
C VAL A 65 -20.82 -6.84 5.42
N GLU A 66 -21.13 -6.02 4.43
CA GLU A 66 -21.97 -6.40 3.29
C GLU A 66 -21.17 -6.34 2.00
N PHE A 67 -21.36 -7.32 1.11
CA PHE A 67 -20.75 -7.30 -0.21
C PHE A 67 -21.24 -6.09 -1.01
N ARG A 68 -20.30 -5.31 -1.58
CA ARG A 68 -20.60 -4.19 -2.46
C ARG A 68 -20.44 -4.58 -3.93
N SER A 69 -19.26 -5.07 -4.31
CA SER A 69 -18.92 -5.31 -5.72
C SER A 69 -17.63 -6.11 -5.86
N GLU A 70 -17.42 -6.72 -7.04
CA GLU A 70 -16.13 -7.30 -7.43
C GLU A 70 -15.78 -6.89 -8.87
N PHE A 71 -14.51 -6.61 -9.12
CA PHE A 71 -14.02 -6.28 -10.46
C PHE A 71 -12.60 -6.82 -10.71
N LYS A 72 -12.25 -6.97 -11.99
CA LYS A 72 -10.90 -7.36 -12.40
C LYS A 72 -10.00 -6.13 -12.36
N ASN A 73 -8.93 -6.21 -11.58
CA ASN A 73 -8.01 -5.08 -11.41
C ASN A 73 -7.07 -4.90 -12.61
N HIS A 74 -6.59 -6.03 -13.15
CA HIS A 74 -5.65 -6.06 -14.26
C HIS A 74 -6.19 -6.95 -15.38
N ILE A 75 -6.24 -6.41 -16.60
CA ILE A 75 -6.88 -7.09 -17.75
C ILE A 75 -6.20 -8.43 -18.06
N LEU A 76 -4.86 -8.44 -18.04
CA LEU A 76 -4.08 -9.63 -18.37
C LEU A 76 -3.70 -10.46 -17.13
N GLY A 77 -3.93 -9.94 -15.92
CA GLY A 77 -3.36 -10.51 -14.71
C GLY A 77 -1.87 -10.16 -14.54
N LEU A 78 -1.27 -10.55 -13.43
CA LEU A 78 0.14 -10.33 -13.13
C LEU A 78 0.78 -11.61 -12.60
N PRO A 79 2.10 -11.80 -12.77
CA PRO A 79 2.85 -12.80 -12.03
C PRO A 79 2.91 -12.50 -10.53
N LEU A 80 3.17 -13.54 -9.74
CA LEU A 80 3.41 -13.44 -8.30
C LEU A 80 4.92 -13.42 -8.01
N ASN A 81 5.64 -12.50 -8.64
CA ASN A 81 7.09 -12.31 -8.42
C ASN A 81 7.35 -10.97 -7.70
N SER A 82 8.63 -10.63 -7.48
CA SER A 82 9.06 -9.37 -6.87
C SER A 82 9.27 -8.22 -7.87
N GLN A 83 9.18 -8.50 -9.17
CA GLN A 83 9.44 -7.53 -10.24
C GLN A 83 8.18 -6.78 -10.66
N ASP A 84 7.05 -7.48 -10.77
CA ASP A 84 5.74 -6.86 -11.00
C ASP A 84 5.24 -6.27 -9.69
N ARG A 85 4.89 -5.00 -9.72
CA ARG A 85 4.41 -4.28 -8.54
C ARG A 85 3.11 -3.60 -8.86
N PHE A 86 2.21 -3.62 -7.91
CA PHE A 86 1.08 -2.71 -7.94
C PHE A 86 0.87 -2.09 -6.57
N PHE A 87 0.45 -0.84 -6.58
CA PHE A 87 0.18 -0.06 -5.38
C PHE A 87 -1.18 0.57 -5.54
N SER A 88 -2.03 0.39 -4.56
CA SER A 88 -3.41 0.85 -4.61
C SER A 88 -3.75 1.74 -3.43
N THR A 89 -4.82 2.50 -3.58
CA THR A 89 -5.47 3.24 -2.51
C THR A 89 -6.94 3.40 -2.86
N HIS A 90 -7.78 3.70 -1.88
CA HIS A 90 -9.19 3.94 -2.14
C HIS A 90 -9.81 4.83 -1.09
N ASP A 91 -10.96 5.38 -1.48
CA ASP A 91 -11.92 5.96 -0.57
C ASP A 91 -13.30 5.35 -0.85
N LYS A 92 -14.37 6.01 -0.40
CA LYS A 92 -15.73 5.48 -0.64
C LYS A 92 -16.13 5.40 -2.12
N LYS A 93 -15.61 6.27 -2.98
CA LYS A 93 -16.08 6.46 -4.35
C LYS A 93 -15.08 5.98 -5.39
N HIS A 94 -13.78 6.12 -5.13
CA HIS A 94 -12.77 5.79 -6.10
C HIS A 94 -11.74 4.81 -5.57
N TYR A 95 -11.33 3.90 -6.44
CA TYR A 95 -10.18 3.02 -6.26
C TYR A 95 -9.10 3.41 -7.26
N VAL A 96 -7.89 3.69 -6.79
CA VAL A 96 -6.74 4.05 -7.62
C VAL A 96 -5.70 2.96 -7.49
N VAL A 97 -5.12 2.54 -8.62
CA VAL A 97 -4.05 1.57 -8.66
C VAL A 97 -2.98 1.98 -9.65
N TYR A 98 -1.74 1.94 -9.19
CA TYR A 98 -0.55 2.05 -10.01
C TYR A 98 0.00 0.66 -10.31
N PHE A 99 0.38 0.40 -11.55
CA PHE A 99 1.05 -0.82 -12.01
C PHE A 99 2.44 -0.50 -12.54
N TYR A 100 3.37 -1.40 -12.21
CA TYR A 100 4.71 -1.48 -12.74
C TYR A 100 4.98 -2.89 -13.23
N GLU A 101 5.25 -3.03 -14.52
CA GLU A 101 5.62 -4.29 -15.15
C GLU A 101 6.98 -4.12 -15.86
N PRO A 102 7.99 -4.97 -15.58
CA PRO A 102 9.23 -4.95 -16.33
C PRO A 102 8.95 -5.29 -17.81
N ASN A 103 9.74 -4.73 -18.72
CA ASN A 103 9.63 -5.11 -20.12
C ASN A 103 10.24 -6.51 -20.30
N ARG A 104 9.43 -7.45 -20.79
CA ARG A 104 9.80 -8.87 -20.95
C ARG A 104 10.26 -9.23 -22.37
N THR A 105 10.46 -8.24 -23.24
CA THR A 105 10.87 -8.51 -24.62
C THR A 105 12.36 -8.84 -24.71
N ILE A 106 12.68 -10.10 -25.01
CA ILE A 106 14.04 -10.64 -25.21
C ILE A 106 14.86 -9.91 -26.30
N TYR A 107 14.21 -9.19 -27.22
CA TYR A 107 14.86 -8.41 -28.28
C TYR A 107 15.13 -6.95 -27.90
N ALA A 108 14.66 -6.50 -26.73
CA ALA A 108 14.93 -5.16 -26.21
C ALA A 108 16.13 -5.11 -25.25
N ALA A 109 16.76 -6.26 -24.97
CA ALA A 109 18.00 -6.35 -24.20
C ALA A 109 19.12 -5.53 -24.90
N GLY A 110 19.25 -4.26 -24.52
CA GLY A 110 20.19 -3.30 -25.11
C GLY A 110 19.58 -2.08 -25.82
N ARG A 111 18.25 -1.91 -25.89
CA ARG A 111 17.62 -0.64 -26.32
C ARG A 111 16.58 -0.20 -25.30
N ASP A 112 16.81 0.96 -24.67
CA ASP A 112 15.89 1.70 -23.80
C ASP A 112 14.75 0.85 -23.23
N GLU A 113 15.12 -0.06 -22.32
CA GLU A 113 14.22 -0.96 -21.60
C GLU A 113 13.28 -0.12 -20.72
N THR A 114 12.23 0.41 -21.32
CA THR A 114 11.24 1.20 -20.59
C THR A 114 10.20 0.26 -20.00
N PRO A 115 10.06 0.20 -18.67
CA PRO A 115 9.02 -0.59 -18.03
C PRO A 115 7.64 -0.05 -18.42
N VAL A 116 6.65 -0.93 -18.42
CA VAL A 116 5.26 -0.53 -18.61
C VAL A 116 4.73 -0.05 -17.27
N GLU A 117 4.39 1.24 -17.23
CA GLU A 117 3.85 1.92 -16.06
C GLU A 117 2.46 2.46 -16.40
N SER A 118 1.52 2.29 -15.48
CA SER A 118 0.20 2.91 -15.64
C SER A 118 -0.51 3.15 -14.32
N VAL A 119 -1.40 4.15 -14.29
CA VAL A 119 -2.32 4.38 -13.18
C VAL A 119 -3.74 4.25 -13.70
N PHE A 120 -4.58 3.50 -12.98
CA PHE A 120 -6.01 3.40 -13.25
C PHE A 120 -6.79 3.99 -12.10
N VAL A 121 -7.86 4.71 -12.43
CA VAL A 121 -8.87 5.14 -11.48
C VAL A 121 -10.18 4.45 -11.83
N TRP A 122 -10.78 3.80 -10.86
CA TRP A 122 -12.08 3.14 -10.95
C TRP A 122 -13.09 3.90 -10.10
N ASP A 123 -14.29 4.12 -10.65
CA ASP A 123 -15.47 4.42 -9.83
C ASP A 123 -15.89 3.12 -9.15
N ILE A 124 -16.03 3.13 -7.83
CA ILE A 124 -16.52 2.01 -7.00
C ILE A 124 -17.74 2.40 -6.18
N SER A 125 -18.38 3.53 -6.50
CA SER A 125 -19.49 4.09 -5.74
C SER A 125 -20.79 3.28 -5.90
N SER A 126 -20.99 2.70 -7.08
CA SER A 126 -22.18 1.92 -7.42
C SER A 126 -21.98 0.44 -7.10
N PRO A 127 -22.81 -0.18 -6.23
CA PRO A 127 -22.72 -1.61 -5.95
C PRO A 127 -23.10 -2.45 -7.17
N SER A 128 -22.60 -3.69 -7.22
CA SER A 128 -23.00 -4.66 -8.23
C SER A 128 -22.92 -6.08 -7.68
N PRO A 129 -23.96 -6.91 -7.89
CA PRO A 129 -23.94 -8.31 -7.50
C PRO A 129 -23.04 -9.18 -8.39
N TYR A 130 -22.61 -8.66 -9.55
CA TYR A 130 -21.81 -9.41 -10.50
C TYR A 130 -20.40 -9.66 -9.97
N GLN A 131 -19.96 -10.92 -10.08
CA GLN A 131 -18.64 -11.37 -9.63
C GLN A 131 -17.86 -11.95 -10.81
N PRO A 132 -16.95 -11.18 -11.43
CA PRO A 132 -16.15 -11.63 -12.56
C PRO A 132 -15.27 -12.85 -12.26
N SER A 133 -15.02 -13.18 -11.00
CA SER A 133 -14.33 -14.41 -10.61
C SER A 133 -15.16 -15.68 -10.87
N THR A 134 -16.49 -15.56 -10.86
CA THR A 134 -17.44 -16.66 -11.13
C THR A 134 -17.81 -16.77 -12.61
N ASP A 135 -17.74 -15.66 -13.37
CA ASP A 135 -17.90 -15.64 -14.82
C ASP A 135 -16.57 -15.41 -15.53
N LEU A 136 -15.76 -16.47 -15.61
CA LEU A 136 -14.48 -16.42 -16.31
C LEU A 136 -14.61 -16.17 -17.81
N SER A 137 -15.78 -16.43 -18.41
CA SER A 137 -16.05 -16.20 -19.82
C SER A 137 -16.38 -14.74 -20.13
N GLY A 138 -16.80 -13.97 -19.11
CA GLY A 138 -17.23 -12.58 -19.24
C GLY A 138 -18.50 -12.39 -20.08
N LYS A 139 -19.28 -13.46 -20.29
CA LYS A 139 -20.45 -13.45 -21.18
C LYS A 139 -21.64 -12.71 -20.59
N HIS A 140 -21.80 -12.73 -19.26
CA HIS A 140 -22.94 -12.10 -18.61
C HIS A 140 -22.67 -10.62 -18.36
N GLY A 141 -21.44 -10.28 -17.97
CA GLY A 141 -21.06 -8.92 -17.60
C GLY A 141 -21.85 -8.41 -16.37
N PRO A 142 -21.51 -7.21 -15.87
CA PRO A 142 -22.35 -6.55 -14.89
C PRO A 142 -23.69 -6.11 -15.52
N PRO A 143 -24.77 -5.97 -14.74
CA PRO A 143 -25.96 -5.28 -15.18
C PRO A 143 -25.64 -3.88 -15.70
N ALA A 144 -26.44 -3.35 -16.64
CA ALA A 144 -26.26 -2.00 -17.16
C ALA A 144 -26.25 -0.96 -16.02
N ASP A 145 -25.36 0.02 -16.13
CA ASP A 145 -25.19 1.12 -15.18
C ASP A 145 -24.93 0.71 -13.72
N CYS A 146 -24.47 -0.53 -13.51
CA CYS A 146 -24.15 -1.07 -12.19
C CYS A 146 -22.67 -1.41 -12.05
N GLY A 147 -22.15 -1.20 -10.85
CA GLY A 147 -20.84 -1.70 -10.45
C GLY A 147 -19.66 -0.82 -10.83
N PRO A 148 -18.45 -1.31 -10.50
CA PRO A 148 -17.24 -0.57 -10.76
C PRO A 148 -16.92 -0.44 -12.24
N PHE A 149 -16.46 0.74 -12.66
CA PHE A 149 -15.99 0.98 -14.01
C PHE A 149 -14.75 1.89 -14.03
N PRO A 150 -13.85 1.72 -15.01
CA PRO A 150 -12.66 2.56 -15.13
C PRO A 150 -13.04 3.96 -15.60
N ILE A 151 -12.62 4.99 -14.87
CA ILE A 151 -12.79 6.41 -15.21
C ILE A 151 -11.67 6.87 -16.13
N VAL A 152 -10.42 6.59 -15.76
CA VAL A 152 -9.25 7.05 -16.50
C VAL A 152 -8.08 6.08 -16.37
N ARG A 153 -7.24 6.07 -17.41
CA ARG A 153 -5.94 5.40 -17.42
C ARG A 153 -4.86 6.40 -17.79
N PHE A 154 -3.91 6.61 -16.88
CA PHE A 154 -2.65 7.29 -17.18
C PHE A 154 -1.67 6.28 -17.76
N SER A 155 -1.28 6.49 -19.00
CA SER A 155 -0.23 5.71 -19.68
C SER A 155 1.16 6.20 -19.30
N VAL A 156 2.20 5.48 -19.73
CA VAL A 156 3.61 5.86 -19.58
C VAL A 156 3.86 7.33 -19.98
N ASN A 157 3.28 7.77 -21.11
CA ASN A 157 3.46 9.15 -21.60
C ASN A 157 2.80 10.18 -20.68
N ASN A 158 1.65 9.84 -20.09
CA ASN A 158 0.98 10.75 -19.15
C ASN A 158 1.77 10.86 -17.85
N LEU A 159 2.30 9.75 -17.34
CA LEU A 159 3.14 9.73 -16.14
C LEU A 159 4.47 10.46 -16.36
N ASP A 160 5.05 10.37 -17.56
CA ASP A 160 6.26 11.10 -17.93
C ASP A 160 5.99 12.61 -18.00
N ALA A 161 4.89 13.03 -18.63
CA ALA A 161 4.48 14.43 -18.68
C ALA A 161 4.18 15.05 -17.31
N LEU A 162 3.74 14.23 -16.35
CA LEU A 162 3.53 14.61 -14.95
C LEU A 162 4.81 14.54 -14.11
N GLY A 163 5.91 13.97 -14.64
CA GLY A 163 7.17 13.80 -13.92
C GLY A 163 7.16 12.74 -12.81
N VAL A 164 6.14 11.87 -12.77
CA VAL A 164 5.89 10.93 -11.66
C VAL A 164 6.32 9.48 -11.95
N ARG A 165 7.04 9.25 -13.06
CA ARG A 165 7.52 7.91 -13.42
C ARG A 165 8.48 7.36 -12.36
N GLN A 166 8.30 6.07 -12.07
CA GLN A 166 9.12 5.30 -11.14
C GLN A 166 10.32 4.70 -11.86
N ARG A 167 10.12 4.22 -13.10
CA ARG A 167 11.16 3.49 -13.84
C ARG A 167 11.72 2.35 -12.96
N SER A 168 13.01 2.08 -12.99
CA SER A 168 13.63 1.02 -12.18
C SER A 168 13.71 1.34 -10.67
N GLN A 169 13.36 2.55 -10.22
CA GLN A 169 13.46 2.98 -8.83
C GLN A 169 12.08 3.04 -8.17
N VAL A 170 11.95 2.47 -6.96
CA VAL A 170 10.72 2.62 -6.17
C VAL A 170 10.82 3.93 -5.38
N LYS A 171 10.28 5.02 -5.95
CA LYS A 171 10.27 6.35 -5.32
C LYS A 171 8.92 6.70 -4.70
N LEU A 172 7.82 6.21 -5.26
CA LEU A 172 6.47 6.37 -4.72
C LEU A 172 6.44 5.76 -3.32
N MET A 173 5.92 6.47 -2.34
CA MET A 173 5.89 6.08 -0.93
C MET A 173 4.50 6.17 -0.33
N SER A 174 3.64 6.99 -0.93
CA SER A 174 2.24 7.10 -0.56
C SER A 174 1.42 7.48 -1.78
N LEU A 175 0.31 6.78 -1.94
CA LEU A 175 -0.69 7.05 -2.96
C LEU A 175 -2.00 7.39 -2.25
N GLY A 176 -2.55 8.55 -2.55
CA GLY A 176 -3.84 9.02 -2.03
C GLY A 176 -4.82 9.35 -3.15
N VAL A 177 -6.10 9.33 -2.82
CA VAL A 177 -7.18 9.79 -3.70
C VAL A 177 -8.07 10.76 -2.94
N ASP A 178 -8.40 11.89 -3.58
CA ASP A 178 -9.42 12.81 -3.11
C ASP A 178 -10.58 12.83 -4.11
N SER A 179 -11.64 12.08 -3.79
CA SER A 179 -12.85 12.04 -4.61
C SER A 179 -13.64 13.33 -4.68
N LYS A 180 -13.47 14.26 -3.73
CA LYS A 180 -14.23 15.52 -3.74
C LYS A 180 -13.61 16.49 -4.73
N ALA A 181 -12.29 16.55 -4.77
CA ALA A 181 -11.53 17.39 -5.70
C ALA A 181 -11.15 16.68 -7.00
N TYR A 182 -11.41 15.36 -7.09
CA TYR A 182 -11.02 14.49 -8.21
C TYR A 182 -9.52 14.49 -8.49
N ASN A 183 -8.73 14.39 -7.42
CA ASN A 183 -7.28 14.41 -7.49
C ASN A 183 -6.64 13.09 -7.04
N ILE A 184 -5.55 12.72 -7.68
CA ILE A 184 -4.58 11.74 -7.17
C ILE A 184 -3.51 12.52 -6.41
N ILE A 185 -3.16 12.04 -5.22
CA ILE A 185 -2.07 12.56 -4.39
C ILE A 185 -0.92 11.57 -4.49
N TRP A 186 0.17 11.98 -5.11
CA TRP A 186 1.34 11.16 -5.39
C TRP A 186 2.51 11.65 -4.58
N ARG A 187 2.95 10.88 -3.58
CA ARG A 187 4.07 11.28 -2.71
C ARG A 187 5.27 10.36 -2.93
N GLU A 188 6.39 10.95 -3.30
CA GLU A 188 7.63 10.25 -3.58
C GLU A 188 8.72 10.63 -2.57
N ASN A 189 9.61 9.70 -2.25
CA ASN A 189 10.87 10.01 -1.59
C ASN A 189 11.86 10.56 -2.63
N VAL A 190 12.48 11.68 -2.31
CA VAL A 190 13.54 12.29 -3.11
C VAL A 190 14.88 11.88 -2.52
N TYR A 191 15.69 11.18 -3.31
CA TYR A 191 17.07 10.90 -2.95
C TYR A 191 17.92 12.15 -3.18
N GLU A 192 18.11 12.96 -2.14
CA GLU A 192 19.19 13.95 -2.11
C GLU A 192 20.38 13.34 -1.35
N THR A 193 21.56 13.33 -1.99
CA THR A 193 22.81 13.00 -1.30
C THR A 193 23.07 14.04 -0.23
N ALA A 194 22.74 13.72 1.01
CA ALA A 194 23.22 14.48 2.15
C ALA A 194 24.75 14.42 2.20
N SER A 195 25.37 15.47 2.76
CA SER A 195 26.81 15.69 2.78
C SER A 195 27.58 14.77 3.74
N GLY A 196 27.09 13.55 3.93
CA GLY A 196 27.46 12.63 4.99
C GLY A 196 28.19 11.39 4.49
N TYR A 197 29.51 11.33 4.70
CA TYR A 197 30.35 10.26 4.15
C TYR A 197 30.28 8.94 4.95
N PHE A 198 29.61 8.90 6.11
CA PHE A 198 29.65 7.75 7.04
C PHE A 198 28.34 7.38 7.76
N ASP A 199 27.28 8.17 7.69
CA ASP A 199 26.06 7.91 8.45
C ASP A 199 24.86 7.50 7.56
N PRO A 200 24.37 6.25 7.63
CA PRO A 200 23.16 5.81 6.93
C PRO A 200 21.91 6.63 7.27
N ALA A 201 21.90 7.34 8.40
CA ALA A 201 20.82 8.20 8.85
C ALA A 201 21.03 9.70 8.53
N GLU A 202 22.17 10.07 7.92
CA GLU A 202 22.30 11.40 7.31
C GLU A 202 21.46 11.51 6.02
N ARG A 203 20.84 10.43 5.55
CA ARG A 203 19.90 10.45 4.43
C ARG A 203 18.74 11.40 4.72
N ASP A 204 18.61 12.42 3.88
CA ASP A 204 17.50 13.36 3.97
C ASP A 204 16.26 12.73 3.33
N TRP A 205 15.38 12.19 4.17
CA TRP A 205 14.19 11.42 3.76
C TRP A 205 13.05 12.31 3.26
N ARG A 206 13.34 13.23 2.34
CA ARG A 206 12.38 14.24 1.91
C ARG A 206 11.30 13.65 1.04
N ALA A 207 10.06 14.08 1.29
CA ALA A 207 8.95 13.80 0.43
C ALA A 207 8.73 14.92 -0.59
N GLN A 208 8.34 14.52 -1.79
CA GLN A 208 7.85 15.40 -2.85
C GLN A 208 6.43 14.97 -3.18
N THR A 209 5.51 15.93 -3.21
CA THR A 209 4.09 15.64 -3.48
C THR A 209 3.67 16.27 -4.79
N THR A 210 3.16 15.44 -5.70
CA THR A 210 2.51 15.85 -6.94
C THR A 210 1.02 15.53 -6.84
N ILE A 211 0.17 16.53 -7.01
CA ILE A 211 -1.28 16.38 -6.96
C ILE A 211 -1.83 16.69 -8.34
N PHE A 212 -2.53 15.75 -8.97
CA PHE A 212 -3.03 15.93 -10.32
C PHE A 212 -4.46 15.41 -10.48
N PRO A 213 -5.31 16.10 -11.27
CA PRO A 213 -6.69 15.71 -11.48
C PRO A 213 -6.80 14.45 -12.35
N PHE A 214 -7.85 13.65 -12.12
CA PHE A 214 -8.13 12.43 -12.89
C PHE A 214 -9.41 12.50 -13.75
N ILE A 215 -10.19 13.59 -13.67
CA ILE A 215 -11.37 13.82 -14.54
C ILE A 215 -11.15 14.97 -15.52
N SER A 216 -10.30 15.94 -15.19
CA SER A 216 -10.06 17.13 -16.01
C SER A 216 -8.59 17.27 -16.42
N PHE A 217 -8.36 18.00 -17.52
CA PHE A 217 -7.03 18.52 -17.84
C PHE A 217 -6.86 19.83 -17.06
N GLY A 218 -6.18 19.74 -15.92
CA GLY A 218 -5.94 20.88 -15.04
C GLY A 218 -4.47 21.00 -14.65
N PRO A 219 -4.06 22.15 -14.09
CA PRO A 219 -2.73 22.27 -13.49
C PRO A 219 -2.56 21.19 -12.43
N HIS A 220 -1.40 20.55 -12.41
CA HIS A 220 -1.00 19.75 -11.26
C HIS A 220 -0.34 20.67 -10.24
N GLN A 221 -0.61 20.42 -8.96
CA GLN A 221 0.08 21.10 -7.88
C GLN A 221 1.36 20.32 -7.55
N PHE A 222 2.44 21.07 -7.40
CA PHE A 222 3.72 20.53 -6.99
C PHE A 222 4.12 21.11 -5.64
N LYS A 223 4.48 20.25 -4.70
CA LYS A 223 5.03 20.65 -3.40
C LYS A 223 6.39 20.01 -3.22
N GLU A 224 7.42 20.86 -3.21
CA GLU A 224 8.76 20.46 -2.85
C GLU A 224 8.87 20.38 -1.33
N ARG A 225 9.55 19.35 -0.80
CA ARG A 225 9.81 19.15 0.63
C ARG A 225 8.53 19.09 1.49
N ASP A 226 7.57 18.27 1.05
CA ASP A 226 6.28 18.08 1.72
C ASP A 226 6.36 16.97 2.78
N GLY A 227 7.19 17.18 3.81
CA GLY A 227 7.39 16.25 4.93
C GLY A 227 8.54 15.26 4.74
N TYR A 228 8.59 14.29 5.63
CA TYR A 228 9.62 13.26 5.69
C TYR A 228 8.99 11.88 5.59
N LEU A 229 9.29 11.14 4.52
CA LEU A 229 8.79 9.79 4.30
C LEU A 229 9.96 8.81 4.32
N PRO A 230 9.91 7.74 5.14
CA PRO A 230 10.94 6.72 5.11
C PRO A 230 10.99 6.08 3.71
N PRO A 231 12.16 5.58 3.29
CA PRO A 231 12.24 4.83 2.05
C PRO A 231 11.42 3.55 2.21
N TYR A 232 10.56 3.25 1.26
CA TYR A 232 9.77 2.04 1.31
C TYR A 232 10.67 0.82 1.14
N ARG A 233 10.63 -0.07 2.15
CA ARG A 233 11.36 -1.35 2.16
C ARG A 233 10.45 -2.56 2.38
N GLY A 234 9.13 -2.36 2.34
CA GLY A 234 8.15 -3.42 2.52
C GLY A 234 7.93 -4.27 1.27
N HIS A 235 7.36 -5.46 1.47
CA HIS A 235 6.93 -6.34 0.36
C HIS A 235 5.49 -6.06 -0.12
N ALA A 236 4.72 -5.23 0.60
CA ALA A 236 3.35 -4.85 0.24
C ALA A 236 3.03 -3.40 0.63
N SER A 237 2.27 -2.72 -0.26
CA SER A 237 1.66 -1.37 -0.20
C SER A 237 2.35 -0.24 0.59
N MET A 238 2.44 0.93 -0.03
CA MET A 238 3.19 2.08 0.49
C MET A 238 2.25 3.07 1.17
N GLU A 239 2.22 3.07 2.51
CA GLU A 239 1.35 3.92 3.34
C GLU A 239 1.98 4.23 4.70
N SER A 240 3.24 4.68 4.71
CA SER A 240 3.84 5.19 5.95
C SER A 240 3.27 6.57 6.27
N CYS A 241 3.05 6.84 7.56
CA CYS A 241 2.89 8.20 8.05
C CYS A 241 4.21 8.98 7.88
N ASP A 242 4.09 10.31 7.89
CA ASP A 242 5.24 11.20 7.95
C ASP A 242 6.01 11.03 9.26
N ILE A 243 7.32 11.01 9.15
CA ILE A 243 8.22 11.02 10.29
C ILE A 243 8.24 12.46 10.83
N GLU A 244 7.99 12.58 12.13
CA GLU A 244 8.19 13.82 12.86
C GLU A 244 9.67 14.24 12.76
N GLN A 245 9.94 15.48 12.35
CA GLN A 245 11.32 15.94 12.11
C GLN A 245 12.21 15.81 13.34
N ASP A 246 11.65 16.10 14.52
CA ASP A 246 12.27 15.94 15.83
C ASP A 246 12.41 14.48 16.28
N ALA A 247 11.66 13.55 15.65
CA ALA A 247 11.75 12.12 15.89
C ALA A 247 12.76 11.39 14.99
N ILE A 248 13.36 12.08 14.01
CA ILE A 248 14.41 11.49 13.15
C ILE A 248 15.68 11.31 13.98
N GLU A 249 15.87 10.10 14.49
CA GLU A 249 17.07 9.72 15.23
C GLU A 249 18.15 9.17 14.30
N LYS A 250 19.37 9.69 14.43
CA LYS A 250 20.52 9.35 13.57
C LYS A 250 21.02 7.89 13.70
N TRP A 251 20.55 7.16 14.69
CA TRP A 251 21.01 5.78 14.93
C TRP A 251 20.06 4.73 14.36
N PHE A 252 18.90 5.17 13.85
CA PHE A 252 17.85 4.33 13.35
C PHE A 252 17.54 4.68 11.90
N VAL A 253 17.49 3.67 11.04
CA VAL A 253 16.98 3.83 9.69
C VAL A 253 15.48 3.59 9.74
N PRO A 254 14.64 4.60 9.44
CA PRO A 254 13.19 4.42 9.51
C PRO A 254 12.71 3.55 8.36
N VAL A 255 11.76 2.65 8.66
CA VAL A 255 11.15 1.74 7.67
C VAL A 255 9.68 2.11 7.46
N MET A 256 8.91 2.24 8.54
CA MET A 256 7.50 2.58 8.48
C MET A 256 7.02 3.17 9.80
N ASP A 257 6.22 4.24 9.73
CA ASP A 257 5.53 4.85 10.86
C ASP A 257 4.01 4.67 10.73
N VAL A 258 3.35 4.41 11.85
CA VAL A 258 1.89 4.34 11.99
C VAL A 258 1.47 5.22 13.15
N LEU A 259 0.56 6.16 12.90
CA LEU A 259 0.02 7.07 13.91
C LEU A 259 -1.48 6.85 14.05
N ASP A 260 -1.92 6.43 15.24
CA ASP A 260 -3.33 6.55 15.59
C ASP A 260 -3.64 8.01 15.92
N GLN A 261 -4.43 8.65 15.06
CA GLN A 261 -4.82 10.05 15.20
C GLN A 261 -5.68 10.30 16.45
N ALA A 262 -6.43 9.30 16.92
CA ALA A 262 -7.37 9.49 18.02
C ALA A 262 -6.66 9.53 19.37
N SER A 263 -5.73 8.60 19.61
CA SER A 263 -4.94 8.54 20.85
C SER A 263 -3.62 9.30 20.77
N GLY A 264 -3.12 9.56 19.56
CA GLY A 264 -1.77 10.06 19.29
C GLY A 264 -0.67 9.01 19.50
N VAL A 265 -1.01 7.74 19.73
CA VAL A 265 -0.03 6.64 19.82
C VAL A 265 0.62 6.42 18.47
N ARG A 266 1.95 6.36 18.46
CA ARG A 266 2.75 6.13 17.25
C ARG A 266 3.58 4.86 17.40
N PHE A 267 3.51 4.00 16.40
CA PHE A 267 4.42 2.87 16.22
C PHE A 267 5.40 3.19 15.11
N SER A 268 6.69 3.02 15.38
CA SER A 268 7.78 3.22 14.43
C SER A 268 8.55 1.91 14.26
N LEU A 269 8.47 1.35 13.06
CA LEU A 269 9.33 0.27 12.61
C LEU A 269 10.64 0.86 12.10
N VAL A 270 11.74 0.48 12.73
CA VAL A 270 13.08 1.00 12.44
C VAL A 270 14.08 -0.13 12.33
N GLU A 271 15.17 0.11 11.62
CA GLU A 271 16.33 -0.77 11.54
C GLU A 271 17.48 -0.15 12.34
N THR A 272 18.06 -0.89 13.28
CA THR A 272 19.27 -0.46 13.99
C THR A 272 20.49 -0.53 13.10
N VAL A 273 21.40 0.43 13.27
CA VAL A 273 22.70 0.40 12.59
C VAL A 273 23.82 -0.06 13.55
N PHE A 274 23.65 0.05 14.87
CA PHE A 274 24.69 -0.29 15.84
C PHE A 274 24.13 -0.90 17.14
N THR A 275 24.78 -1.94 17.65
CA THR A 275 24.78 -2.31 19.06
C THR A 275 26.16 -1.96 19.63
N GLY A 276 26.30 -1.70 20.94
CA GLY A 276 27.54 -1.17 21.55
C GLY A 276 28.83 -1.99 21.34
N LEU A 277 28.77 -3.12 20.62
CA LEU A 277 29.89 -4.00 20.27
C LEU A 277 30.00 -4.31 18.77
N GLY A 278 29.12 -3.77 17.90
CA GLY A 278 29.17 -4.07 16.45
C GLY A 278 28.02 -3.46 15.62
N VAL A 279 28.07 -3.69 14.30
CA VAL A 279 27.00 -3.34 13.36
C VAL A 279 26.07 -4.55 13.24
N GLU A 280 24.91 -4.49 13.89
CA GLU A 280 23.83 -5.46 13.69
C GLU A 280 22.62 -4.75 13.08
N GLN A 281 22.32 -5.11 11.84
CA GLN A 281 21.11 -4.69 11.12
C GLN A 281 19.93 -5.50 11.61
N ARG A 282 19.11 -4.87 12.45
CA ARG A 282 17.97 -5.53 13.07
C ARG A 282 16.75 -4.64 13.09
N LEU A 283 15.60 -5.20 12.70
CA LEU A 283 14.31 -4.54 12.81
C LEU A 283 13.84 -4.49 14.28
N LEU A 284 13.35 -3.33 14.69
CA LEU A 284 12.79 -3.05 16.00
C LEU A 284 11.50 -2.24 15.83
N ILE A 285 10.58 -2.42 16.78
CA ILE A 285 9.41 -1.56 16.92
C ILE A 285 9.59 -0.67 18.14
N ARG A 286 9.34 0.62 17.94
CA ARG A 286 9.34 1.64 18.98
C ARG A 286 7.95 2.25 19.08
N VAL A 287 7.52 2.57 20.29
CA VAL A 287 6.19 3.11 20.57
C VAL A 287 6.32 4.44 21.29
N LYS A 288 5.70 5.48 20.76
CA LYS A 288 5.56 6.78 21.40
C LYS A 288 4.11 6.94 21.85
N VAL A 289 3.94 7.27 23.13
CA VAL A 289 2.63 7.38 23.78
C VAL A 289 2.51 8.78 24.39
N PRO A 290 1.59 9.64 23.93
CA PRO A 290 1.58 11.05 24.29
C PRO A 290 1.44 11.35 25.79
N TRP A 291 0.73 10.50 26.53
CA TRP A 291 0.44 10.73 27.96
C TRP A 291 1.54 10.24 28.91
N LEU A 292 2.59 9.58 28.43
CA LEU A 292 3.70 9.10 29.26
C LEU A 292 4.78 10.17 29.52
N GLY A 293 4.62 11.40 29.00
CA GLY A 293 5.43 12.56 29.38
C GLY A 293 5.66 13.56 28.23
N GLU A 294 5.82 14.85 28.58
CA GLU A 294 6.07 15.95 27.63
C GLU A 294 7.41 15.81 26.86
N SER A 295 8.29 14.87 27.26
CA SER A 295 9.58 14.61 26.62
C SER A 295 9.58 13.51 25.54
N GLY A 296 8.43 12.88 25.24
CA GLY A 296 8.26 12.11 24.00
C GLY A 296 9.19 10.89 23.83
N GLU A 297 9.62 10.24 24.90
CA GLU A 297 10.52 9.08 24.81
C GLU A 297 9.83 7.88 24.16
N TYR A 298 10.48 7.31 23.14
CA TYR A 298 10.08 6.06 22.53
C TYR A 298 10.41 4.87 23.45
N VAL A 299 9.45 3.98 23.66
CA VAL A 299 9.66 2.68 24.33
C VAL A 299 9.89 1.61 23.26
N VAL A 300 10.93 0.80 23.41
CA VAL A 300 11.26 -0.29 22.47
C VAL A 300 10.56 -1.58 22.89
N LEU A 301 9.91 -2.26 21.94
CA LEU A 301 9.43 -3.63 22.14
C LEU A 301 10.62 -4.59 22.24
N ARG A 302 10.83 -5.22 23.40
CA ARG A 302 12.03 -6.03 23.70
C ARG A 302 11.90 -7.52 23.43
N ASP A 303 10.73 -7.99 23.00
CA ASP A 303 10.52 -9.42 22.71
C ASP A 303 11.03 -9.75 21.31
N ASP A 304 12.23 -10.35 21.27
CA ASP A 304 12.93 -10.72 20.04
C ASP A 304 12.16 -11.73 19.18
N THR A 305 11.46 -12.67 19.81
CA THR A 305 10.69 -13.69 19.09
C THR A 305 9.46 -13.05 18.48
N LEU A 306 8.75 -12.24 19.26
CA LEU A 306 7.58 -11.52 18.77
C LEU A 306 7.92 -10.52 17.65
N LEU A 307 9.04 -9.81 17.77
CA LEU A 307 9.52 -8.89 16.74
C LEU A 307 9.70 -9.60 15.40
N LYS A 308 10.34 -10.78 15.39
CA LYS A 308 10.53 -11.56 14.15
C LYS A 308 9.20 -11.95 13.49
N GLU A 309 8.20 -12.31 14.30
CA GLU A 309 6.87 -12.66 13.79
C GLU A 309 6.12 -11.44 13.23
N ILE A 310 6.30 -10.24 13.79
CA ILE A 310 5.54 -9.06 13.36
C ILE A 310 6.23 -8.31 12.20
N THR A 311 7.57 -8.22 12.22
CA THR A 311 8.31 -7.29 11.35
C THR A 311 8.85 -7.92 10.07
N ALA A 312 8.67 -9.23 9.85
CA ALA A 312 9.34 -9.95 8.76
C ALA A 312 9.08 -9.33 7.37
N MET A 313 7.92 -8.69 7.19
CA MET A 313 7.49 -8.13 5.90
C MET A 313 7.73 -6.63 5.77
N GLY A 314 8.35 -6.00 6.78
CA GLY A 314 8.67 -4.57 6.76
C GLY A 314 7.44 -3.65 6.82
N ARG A 315 6.30 -4.16 7.30
CA ARG A 315 5.03 -3.43 7.39
C ARG A 315 4.39 -3.65 8.75
N ILE A 316 3.89 -2.56 9.33
CA ILE A 316 3.08 -2.56 10.53
C ILE A 316 1.80 -1.75 10.30
N ALA A 317 0.76 -2.04 11.08
CA ALA A 317 -0.48 -1.26 11.18
C ALA A 317 -0.99 -1.37 12.61
N GLY A 318 -1.88 -0.49 13.07
CA GLY A 318 -2.36 -0.58 14.44
C GLY A 318 -3.00 0.68 14.97
N ASP A 319 -3.46 0.58 16.21
CA ASP A 319 -4.02 1.65 17.04
C ASP A 319 -3.49 1.52 18.48
N GLU A 320 -4.02 2.30 19.42
CA GLU A 320 -3.58 2.25 20.81
C GLU A 320 -3.80 0.90 21.50
N ARG A 321 -4.58 0.00 20.89
CA ARG A 321 -4.99 -1.29 21.43
C ARG A 321 -4.34 -2.45 20.69
N HIS A 322 -3.99 -2.28 19.43
CA HIS A 322 -3.50 -3.36 18.58
C HIS A 322 -2.29 -2.94 17.75
N LEU A 323 -1.35 -3.88 17.62
CA LEU A 323 -0.28 -3.83 16.64
C LEU A 323 -0.39 -5.04 15.72
N ILE A 324 -0.38 -4.78 14.42
CA ILE A 324 -0.57 -5.74 13.36
C ILE A 324 0.69 -5.76 12.51
N GLY A 325 1.20 -6.95 12.23
CA GLY A 325 2.30 -7.17 11.29
C GLY A 325 2.10 -8.47 10.52
N MET A 326 3.16 -8.93 9.87
CA MET A 326 3.12 -10.15 9.08
C MET A 326 4.45 -10.89 9.17
N ASN A 327 4.38 -12.20 9.43
CA ASN A 327 5.56 -13.06 9.58
C ASN A 327 6.11 -13.52 8.23
N ASP A 328 7.21 -14.29 8.25
CA ASP A 328 7.89 -14.83 7.08
C ASP A 328 7.03 -15.81 6.25
N LYS A 329 6.00 -16.39 6.86
CA LYS A 329 5.00 -17.25 6.22
C LYS A 329 3.81 -16.49 5.63
N MET A 330 3.84 -15.15 5.65
CA MET A 330 2.73 -14.28 5.23
C MET A 330 1.46 -14.44 6.08
N GLU A 331 1.60 -14.84 7.34
CA GLU A 331 0.50 -14.89 8.31
C GLU A 331 0.37 -13.54 9.01
N LEU A 332 -0.86 -13.03 9.14
CA LEU A 332 -1.13 -11.81 9.89
C LEU A 332 -0.99 -12.07 11.39
N ILE A 333 -0.14 -11.28 12.04
CA ILE A 333 0.08 -11.34 13.49
C ILE A 333 -0.58 -10.13 14.12
N VAL A 334 -1.44 -10.35 15.12
CA VAL A 334 -2.15 -9.30 15.85
C VAL A 334 -1.78 -9.38 17.32
N CYS A 335 -1.10 -8.35 17.81
CA CYS A 335 -0.85 -8.13 19.22
C CYS A 335 -1.92 -7.23 19.80
N SER A 336 -2.42 -7.56 20.98
CA SER A 336 -3.40 -6.76 21.73
C SER A 336 -2.77 -6.32 23.06
N PHE A 337 -3.00 -5.07 23.45
CA PHE A 337 -2.45 -4.46 24.67
C PHE A 337 -3.51 -4.18 25.73
#